data_AF-A0A838PC93-F1
#
_entry.id   AF-A0A838PC93-F1
#
_cell.length_a   1.000
_cell.length_b   1.000
_cell.length_c   1.000
_cell.angle_alpha   90.00
_cell.angle_beta   90.00
_cell.angle_gamma   90.00
#
_symmetry.space_group_name_H-M   'P 1'
#
loop_
_entity.id
_entity.type
_entity.pdbx_description
1 polymer ?
#
loop_
_entity_poly.entity_id
_entity_poly.type
_entity_poly.pdbx_seq_one_letter_code
_entity_poly.pdbx_strand_id
1 'polypeptide(L)'
;MKPESDCSLETKDCPLCNQSLSLAEFGVCRARKDGRNLYCKSCIRKKVTDSRQALREYKSARKRYVTQQDFESNDMSLADSGSHPATQHVTRVVSKLSPIERVREAIKKNARTQREIALETKLGKDEIGDALANLLLWTHEIRTEVIDSTRMYFINESPQVGFWQPEGGPRIPRRKPDVPSSFSALQGLMPGKKPEGEPEKIGGWVAA
;
A
#
# COMPACT_ATOMS: atom_id res chain seq x y z
N MET A 1 23.41 44.97 -49.10
CA MET A 1 24.28 44.05 -48.34
C MET A 1 23.88 44.19 -46.86
N LYS A 2 23.17 43.21 -46.31
CA LYS A 2 22.78 43.18 -44.89
C LYS A 2 23.86 42.41 -44.12
N PRO A 3 24.30 42.89 -42.95
CA PRO A 3 25.35 42.22 -42.19
C PRO A 3 24.83 40.89 -41.68
N GLU A 4 25.57 39.84 -42.02
CA GLU A 4 25.43 38.50 -41.47
C GLU A 4 25.62 38.61 -39.96
N SER A 5 24.53 38.47 -39.23
CA SER A 5 24.54 38.48 -37.77
C SER A 5 25.11 37.14 -37.33
N ASP A 6 26.38 37.14 -36.95
CA ASP A 6 27.05 36.02 -36.32
C ASP A 6 26.16 35.48 -35.19
N CYS A 7 25.53 34.34 -35.48
CA CYS A 7 24.86 33.48 -34.51
C CYS A 7 25.92 32.98 -33.53
N SER A 8 26.27 33.85 -32.59
CA SER A 8 27.07 33.56 -31.42
C SER A 8 26.43 32.35 -30.76
N LEU A 9 27.09 31.20 -30.83
CA LEU A 9 26.62 29.96 -30.23
C LEU A 9 26.43 30.22 -28.74
N GLU A 10 25.19 30.48 -28.32
CA GLU A 10 24.87 30.71 -26.93
C GLU A 10 25.31 29.47 -26.13
N THR A 11 26.36 29.65 -25.34
CA THR A 11 26.87 28.64 -24.43
C THR A 11 26.30 28.88 -23.05
N LYS A 12 26.07 27.80 -22.31
CA LYS A 12 25.55 27.82 -20.96
C LYS A 12 26.33 26.84 -20.10
N ASP A 13 26.57 27.23 -18.87
CA ASP A 13 27.33 26.43 -17.93
C ASP A 13 26.42 25.49 -17.14
N CYS A 14 26.81 24.22 -17.08
CA CYS A 14 26.13 23.24 -16.23
C CYS A 14 26.78 23.20 -14.83
N PRO A 15 26.06 23.53 -13.74
CA PRO A 15 26.64 23.56 -12.39
C PRO A 15 26.94 22.18 -11.78
N LEU A 16 26.64 21.08 -12.48
CA LEU A 16 26.99 19.71 -12.02
C LEU A 16 28.32 19.22 -12.60
N CYS A 17 28.65 19.58 -13.84
CA CYS A 17 29.91 19.18 -14.49
C CYS A 17 30.84 20.36 -14.78
N ASN A 18 30.40 21.59 -14.52
CA ASN A 18 31.12 22.84 -14.74
C ASN A 18 31.64 23.02 -16.19
N GLN A 19 30.95 22.42 -17.16
CA GLN A 19 31.28 22.55 -18.58
C GLN A 19 30.38 23.60 -19.24
N SER A 20 31.00 24.46 -20.05
CA SER A 20 30.35 25.38 -20.96
C SER A 20 29.92 24.62 -22.22
N LEU A 21 28.63 24.37 -22.35
CA LEU A 21 28.04 23.58 -23.44
C LEU A 21 27.07 24.45 -24.25
N SER A 22 26.83 24.08 -25.51
CA SER A 22 25.83 24.78 -26.32
C SER A 22 24.42 24.63 -25.74
N LEU A 23 23.52 25.59 -26.00
CA LEU A 23 22.11 25.49 -25.58
C LEU A 23 21.40 24.22 -26.08
N ALA A 24 21.90 23.58 -27.15
CA ALA A 24 21.38 22.31 -27.64
C ALA A 24 21.59 21.16 -26.65
N GLU A 25 22.63 21.21 -25.81
CA GLU A 25 22.89 20.22 -24.76
C GLU A 25 22.00 20.38 -23.53
N PHE A 26 21.19 21.44 -23.48
CA PHE A 26 20.22 21.67 -22.41
C PHE A 26 18.81 21.33 -22.91
N GLY A 27 18.07 20.55 -22.11
CA GLY A 27 16.67 20.24 -22.39
C GLY A 27 15.79 21.48 -22.32
N VAL A 28 14.66 21.48 -23.03
CA VAL A 28 13.68 22.57 -22.99
C VAL A 28 12.91 22.52 -21.66
N CYS A 29 12.76 23.67 -21.01
CA CYS A 29 12.06 23.80 -19.73
C CYS A 29 11.15 25.03 -19.73
N ARG A 30 9.84 24.80 -19.82
CA ARG A 30 8.81 25.86 -19.89
C ARG A 30 8.69 26.67 -18.60
N ALA A 31 9.13 26.12 -17.47
CA ALA A 31 9.03 26.80 -16.17
C ALA A 31 10.09 27.89 -15.96
N ARG A 32 11.14 27.95 -16.80
CA ARG A 32 12.23 28.92 -16.66
C ARG A 32 12.12 30.03 -17.71
N LYS A 33 12.55 31.24 -17.33
CA LYS A 33 12.59 32.42 -18.22
C LYS A 33 13.42 32.16 -19.48
N ASP A 34 14.55 31.47 -19.35
CA ASP A 34 15.45 31.15 -20.48
C ASP A 34 14.92 30.01 -21.38
N GLY A 35 13.82 29.36 -21.02
CA GLY A 35 13.26 28.21 -21.76
C GLY A 35 14.13 26.95 -21.76
N ARG A 36 15.25 26.92 -21.02
CA ARG A 36 16.21 25.82 -20.97
C ARG A 36 16.42 25.31 -19.54
N ASN A 37 16.74 24.03 -19.42
CA ASN A 37 17.09 23.41 -18.15
C ASN A 37 18.34 24.04 -17.52
N LEU A 38 18.48 23.86 -16.20
CA LEU A 38 19.65 24.29 -15.44
C LEU A 38 20.87 23.39 -15.67
N TYR A 39 20.63 22.09 -15.84
CA TYR A 39 21.66 21.08 -16.03
C TYR A 39 21.66 20.58 -17.47
N CYS A 40 22.82 20.16 -17.96
CA CYS A 40 22.94 19.54 -19.28
C CYS A 40 22.25 18.16 -19.31
N LYS A 41 21.92 17.70 -20.52
CA LYS A 41 21.23 16.42 -20.76
C LYS A 41 21.98 15.24 -20.15
N SER A 42 23.31 15.20 -20.23
CA SER A 42 24.12 14.10 -19.68
C SER A 42 24.02 14.01 -18.17
N CYS A 43 24.16 15.14 -17.45
CA CYS A 43 24.02 15.18 -15.99
C CYS A 43 22.59 14.82 -15.54
N ILE A 44 21.56 15.28 -16.24
CA ILE A 44 20.17 14.90 -15.93
C ILE A 44 19.98 13.39 -16.11
N ARG A 45 20.43 12.83 -17.24
CA ARG A 45 20.33 11.39 -17.49
C ARG A 45 21.05 10.58 -16.41
N LYS A 46 22.27 10.96 -16.06
CA LYS A 46 23.04 10.32 -14.98
C LYS A 46 22.28 10.36 -13.66
N LYS A 47 21.82 11.55 -13.23
CA LYS A 47 21.06 11.72 -11.99
C LYS A 47 19.78 10.87 -11.95
N VAL A 48 19.05 10.80 -13.06
CA VAL A 48 17.82 10.00 -13.16
C VAL A 48 18.13 8.50 -13.12
N THR A 49 19.19 8.06 -13.80
CA THR A 49 19.63 6.66 -13.76
C THR A 49 20.05 6.25 -12.35
N ASP A 50 20.89 7.06 -11.69
CA ASP A 50 21.36 6.81 -10.33
C ASP A 50 20.19 6.74 -9.34
N SER A 51 19.24 7.68 -9.44
CA SER A 51 18.02 7.67 -8.62
C SER A 51 17.16 6.43 -8.85
N ARG A 52 17.00 5.99 -10.10
CA ARG A 52 16.25 4.76 -10.43
C ARG A 52 16.96 3.52 -9.90
N GLN A 53 18.28 3.47 -9.96
CA GLN A 53 19.07 2.37 -9.42
C GLN A 53 18.94 2.31 -7.89
N ALA A 54 19.18 3.42 -7.20
CA ALA A 54 19.03 3.50 -5.75
C ALA A 54 17.63 3.09 -5.29
N LEU A 55 16.58 3.49 -6.01
CA LEU A 55 15.21 3.08 -5.70
C LEU A 55 14.96 1.58 -5.92
N ARG A 56 15.57 0.96 -6.94
CA ARG A 56 15.49 -0.49 -7.15
C ARG A 56 16.21 -1.25 -6.04
N GLU A 57 17.41 -0.80 -5.67
CA GLU A 57 18.20 -1.37 -4.59
C GLU A 57 17.42 -1.30 -3.27
N TYR A 58 16.92 -0.11 -2.92
CA TYR A 58 16.08 0.09 -1.73
C TYR A 58 14.86 -0.84 -1.72
N LYS A 59 14.12 -0.94 -2.83
CA LYS A 59 12.96 -1.86 -2.93
C LYS A 59 13.35 -3.31 -2.75
N SER A 60 14.47 -3.74 -3.34
CA SER A 60 14.95 -5.12 -3.22
C SER A 60 15.45 -5.44 -1.81
N ALA A 61 16.18 -4.53 -1.17
CA ALA A 61 16.63 -4.65 0.21
C ALA A 61 15.43 -4.72 1.16
N ARG A 62 14.45 -3.82 1.00
CA ARG A 62 13.21 -3.83 1.79
C ARG A 62 12.44 -5.14 1.62
N LYS A 63 12.34 -5.67 0.39
CA LYS A 63 11.67 -6.96 0.15
C LYS A 63 12.38 -8.10 0.89
N ARG A 64 13.71 -8.15 0.86
CA ARG A 64 14.49 -9.16 1.59
C ARG A 64 14.29 -9.05 3.09
N TYR A 65 14.29 -7.82 3.63
CA TYR A 65 14.10 -7.59 5.06
C TYR A 65 12.72 -8.06 5.53
N VAL A 66 11.65 -7.71 4.79
CA VAL A 66 10.28 -8.16 5.09
C VAL A 66 10.20 -9.69 5.03
N THR A 67 10.74 -10.30 3.97
CA THR A 67 10.73 -11.77 3.84
C THR A 67 11.52 -12.45 4.95
N GLN A 68 12.70 -11.94 5.35
CA GLN A 68 13.46 -12.49 6.47
C GLN A 68 12.70 -12.37 7.80
N GLN A 69 12.06 -11.23 8.05
CA GLN A 69 11.24 -11.04 9.24
C GLN A 69 10.06 -12.04 9.30
N ASP A 70 9.45 -12.36 8.15
CA ASP A 70 8.39 -13.38 8.06
C ASP A 70 8.92 -14.80 8.38
N PHE A 71 10.17 -15.13 7.98
CA PHE A 71 10.79 -16.43 8.26
C PHE A 71 11.28 -16.56 9.72
N GLU A 72 11.92 -15.52 10.28
CA GLU A 72 12.39 -15.51 11.67
C GLU A 72 11.22 -15.56 12.67
N SER A 73 10.10 -14.93 12.33
CA SER A 73 8.86 -15.02 13.13
C SER A 73 8.23 -16.42 13.11
N ASN A 74 8.58 -17.26 12.13
CA ASN A 74 8.02 -18.60 11.96
C ASN A 74 8.91 -19.70 12.59
N ASP A 75 10.23 -19.52 12.58
CA ASP A 75 11.23 -20.50 13.04
C ASP A 75 11.38 -20.56 14.58
N MET A 76 11.10 -19.47 15.29
CA MET A 76 11.08 -19.44 16.78
C MET A 76 9.89 -20.22 17.40
N SER A 77 9.08 -20.91 16.59
CA SER A 77 7.94 -21.73 17.06
C SER A 77 8.16 -23.24 16.98
N LEU A 78 9.33 -23.71 16.52
CA LEU A 78 9.59 -25.14 16.26
C LEU A 78 10.63 -25.80 17.18
N ALA A 79 11.07 -25.13 18.24
CA ALA A 79 12.02 -25.68 19.22
C ALA A 79 11.40 -25.81 20.61
N ASP A 80 10.24 -26.48 20.72
CA ASP A 80 9.83 -27.07 22.00
C ASP A 80 9.01 -28.34 21.82
N SER A 81 9.52 -29.39 22.47
CA SER A 81 8.86 -30.59 22.97
C SER A 81 8.66 -31.79 22.04
N GLY A 82 9.43 -32.83 22.35
CA GLY A 82 9.05 -34.21 22.14
C GLY A 82 7.78 -34.60 22.92
N SER A 83 7.16 -35.67 22.42
CA SER A 83 6.31 -36.63 23.13
C SER A 83 5.14 -36.08 23.98
N HIS A 84 3.92 -36.07 23.43
CA HIS A 84 2.65 -36.63 23.98
C HIS A 84 1.38 -36.09 23.26
N PRO A 85 0.23 -36.80 23.29
CA PRO A 85 -0.66 -36.89 22.12
C PRO A 85 -1.86 -35.91 22.05
N ALA A 86 -2.10 -35.45 20.82
CA ALA A 86 -3.36 -35.42 20.05
C ALA A 86 -4.62 -34.64 20.47
N THR A 87 -4.73 -33.95 21.61
CA THR A 87 -6.02 -33.28 21.96
C THR A 87 -5.97 -31.75 22.15
N GLN A 88 -4.81 -31.11 21.93
CA GLN A 88 -4.67 -29.64 22.02
C GLN A 88 -4.38 -28.94 20.68
N HIS A 89 -4.38 -29.69 19.58
CA HIS A 89 -3.87 -29.23 18.29
C HIS A 89 -4.89 -28.46 17.43
N VAL A 90 -6.11 -28.21 17.92
CA VAL A 90 -7.15 -27.49 17.17
C VAL A 90 -7.14 -25.99 17.47
N THR A 91 -6.76 -25.58 18.68
CA THR A 91 -6.83 -24.17 19.10
C THR A 91 -5.63 -23.32 18.65
N ARG A 92 -4.45 -23.93 18.42
CA ARG A 92 -3.24 -23.21 17.95
C ARG A 92 -3.21 -22.93 16.43
N VAL A 93 -4.03 -23.61 15.64
CA VAL A 93 -4.07 -23.41 14.17
C VAL A 93 -4.95 -22.23 13.80
N VAL A 94 -5.96 -21.91 14.61
CA VAL A 94 -6.86 -20.77 14.38
C VAL A 94 -6.09 -19.44 14.50
N SER A 95 -5.07 -19.36 15.35
CA SER A 95 -4.17 -18.20 15.45
C SER A 95 -3.21 -18.02 14.27
N LYS A 96 -3.08 -19.02 13.39
CA LYS A 96 -2.29 -18.94 12.15
C LYS A 96 -3.12 -18.59 10.92
N LEU A 97 -4.45 -18.63 11.03
CA LEU A 97 -5.35 -18.20 9.97
C LEU A 97 -5.43 -16.68 9.94
N SER A 98 -5.52 -16.14 8.72
CA SER A 98 -5.70 -14.71 8.50
C SER A 98 -7.01 -14.23 9.16
N PRO A 99 -7.11 -12.95 9.57
CA PRO A 99 -8.35 -12.41 10.15
C PRO A 99 -9.60 -12.70 9.28
N ILE A 100 -9.45 -12.67 7.95
CA ILE A 100 -10.51 -12.99 6.98
C ILE A 100 -10.97 -14.44 7.10
N GLU A 101 -10.05 -15.39 7.20
CA GLU A 101 -10.36 -16.81 7.30
C GLU A 101 -11.02 -17.15 8.64
N ARG A 102 -10.58 -16.53 9.74
CA ARG A 102 -11.21 -16.72 11.05
C ARG A 102 -12.66 -16.24 11.04
N VAL A 103 -12.92 -15.08 10.44
CA VAL A 103 -14.29 -14.56 10.31
C VAL A 103 -15.12 -15.47 9.41
N ARG A 104 -14.56 -15.98 8.30
CA ARG A 104 -15.23 -16.94 7.42
C ARG A 104 -15.62 -18.22 8.17
N GLU A 105 -14.71 -18.78 8.97
CA GLU A 105 -14.99 -19.96 9.79
C GLU A 105 -16.01 -19.70 10.90
N ALA A 106 -15.96 -18.53 11.54
CA ALA A 106 -16.94 -18.15 12.56
C ALA A 106 -18.37 -18.08 11.97
N ILE A 107 -18.51 -17.49 10.78
CA ILE A 107 -19.81 -17.44 10.09
C ILE A 107 -20.27 -18.85 9.70
N LYS A 108 -19.37 -19.73 9.24
CA LYS A 108 -19.68 -21.15 8.99
C LYS A 108 -20.16 -21.90 10.24
N LYS A 109 -19.64 -21.54 11.40
CA LYS A 109 -20.07 -22.06 12.71
C LYS A 109 -21.35 -21.40 13.25
N ASN A 110 -22.08 -20.66 12.42
CA ASN A 110 -23.30 -19.93 12.77
C ASN A 110 -23.11 -18.71 13.70
N ALA A 111 -21.92 -18.11 13.79
CA ALA A 111 -21.79 -16.77 14.37
C ALA A 111 -22.35 -15.74 13.36
N ARG A 112 -23.54 -15.21 13.64
CA ARG A 112 -24.29 -14.37 12.70
C ARG A 112 -24.22 -12.89 13.04
N THR A 113 -23.84 -12.53 14.25
CA THR A 113 -23.66 -11.12 14.64
C THR A 113 -22.19 -10.74 14.79
N GLN A 114 -21.87 -9.46 14.65
CA GLN A 114 -20.49 -8.97 14.85
C GLN A 114 -19.98 -9.27 16.27
N ARG A 115 -20.89 -9.28 17.26
CA ARG A 115 -20.57 -9.62 18.65
C ARG A 115 -20.23 -11.10 18.82
N GLU A 116 -21.01 -11.99 18.20
CA GLU A 116 -20.71 -13.43 18.20
C GLU A 116 -19.40 -13.76 17.48
N ILE A 117 -19.17 -13.11 16.33
CA ILE A 117 -17.92 -13.28 15.56
C ILE A 117 -16.73 -12.81 16.40
N ALA A 118 -16.85 -11.71 17.14
CA ALA A 118 -15.79 -11.24 18.04
C ALA A 118 -15.48 -12.25 19.16
N LEU A 119 -16.51 -12.88 19.75
CA LEU A 119 -16.35 -13.90 20.79
C LEU A 119 -15.65 -15.16 20.26
N GLU A 120 -16.00 -15.62 19.05
CA GLU A 120 -15.43 -16.83 18.45
C GLU A 120 -14.00 -16.61 17.92
N THR A 121 -13.75 -15.47 17.26
CA THR A 121 -12.47 -15.21 16.59
C THR A 121 -11.42 -14.53 17.48
N LYS A 122 -11.85 -13.94 18.60
CA LYS A 122 -11.02 -13.12 19.51
C LYS A 122 -10.29 -11.96 18.80
N LEU A 123 -10.86 -11.47 17.70
CA LEU A 123 -10.33 -10.35 16.91
C LEU A 123 -10.87 -9.01 17.41
N GLY A 124 -10.14 -7.93 17.12
CA GLY A 124 -10.59 -6.57 17.41
C GLY A 124 -11.76 -6.13 16.52
N LYS A 125 -12.54 -5.13 16.97
CA LYS A 125 -13.70 -4.61 16.23
C LYS A 125 -13.31 -4.11 14.83
N ASP A 126 -12.17 -3.44 14.70
CA ASP A 126 -11.68 -2.89 13.44
C ASP A 126 -11.23 -4.00 12.48
N GLU A 127 -10.52 -5.01 12.98
CA GLU A 127 -10.10 -6.18 12.19
C GLU A 127 -11.29 -6.99 11.68
N ILE A 128 -12.32 -7.14 12.51
CA ILE A 128 -13.58 -7.78 12.12
C ILE A 128 -14.29 -6.95 11.05
N GLY A 129 -14.31 -5.63 11.20
CA GLY A 129 -14.87 -4.72 10.20
C GLY A 129 -14.19 -4.84 8.85
N ASP A 130 -12.85 -4.83 8.84
CA ASP A 130 -12.05 -4.98 7.63
C ASP A 130 -12.24 -6.36 6.98
N ALA A 131 -12.27 -7.43 7.79
CA ALA A 131 -12.51 -8.79 7.30
C ALA A 131 -13.91 -8.94 6.69
N LEU A 132 -14.95 -8.43 7.35
CA LEU A 132 -16.32 -8.45 6.85
C LEU A 132 -16.47 -7.61 5.57
N ALA A 133 -15.82 -6.44 5.49
CA ALA A 133 -15.83 -5.62 4.28
C ALA A 133 -15.19 -6.37 3.10
N ASN A 134 -14.09 -7.10 3.32
CA ASN A 134 -13.48 -7.98 2.33
C ASN A 134 -14.44 -9.06 1.84
N LEU A 135 -15.08 -9.77 2.77
CA LEU A 135 -16.00 -10.87 2.43
C LEU A 135 -17.29 -10.38 1.75
N LEU A 136 -17.77 -9.17 2.08
CA LEU A 136 -18.99 -8.60 1.52
C LEU A 136 -18.80 -7.91 0.18
N LEU A 137 -17.78 -7.06 0.07
CA LEU A 137 -17.63 -6.13 -1.06
C LEU A 137 -16.67 -6.64 -2.13
N TRP A 138 -15.73 -7.52 -1.77
CA TRP A 138 -14.66 -7.92 -2.68
C TRP A 138 -14.80 -9.37 -3.15
N THR A 139 -15.09 -10.29 -2.24
CA THR A 139 -15.27 -11.72 -2.60
C THR A 139 -16.74 -12.12 -2.76
N HIS A 140 -17.68 -11.33 -2.21
CA HIS A 140 -19.12 -11.60 -2.23
C HIS A 140 -19.52 -12.98 -1.67
N GLU A 141 -18.70 -13.50 -0.75
CA GLU A 141 -18.89 -14.83 -0.17
C GLU A 141 -19.96 -14.85 0.92
N ILE A 142 -20.21 -13.70 1.53
CA ILE A 142 -21.21 -13.55 2.59
C ILE A 142 -22.24 -12.50 2.18
N ARG A 143 -23.45 -12.62 2.73
CA ARG A 143 -24.54 -11.65 2.58
C ARG A 143 -24.92 -11.08 3.95
N THR A 144 -25.49 -9.88 3.94
CA THR A 144 -26.07 -9.28 5.15
C THR A 144 -27.57 -9.18 5.05
N GLU A 145 -28.26 -9.45 6.15
CA GLU A 145 -29.68 -9.22 6.32
C GLU A 145 -29.92 -8.46 7.62
N VAL A 146 -30.96 -7.63 7.70
CA VAL A 146 -31.32 -6.92 8.93
C VAL A 146 -32.59 -7.56 9.48
N ILE A 147 -32.44 -8.26 10.60
CA ILE A 147 -33.54 -8.92 11.32
C ILE A 147 -33.65 -8.24 12.68
N ASP A 148 -34.84 -7.77 13.04
CA ASP A 148 -35.11 -7.08 14.31
C ASP A 148 -34.13 -5.93 14.61
N SER A 149 -33.88 -5.07 13.60
CA SER A 149 -32.92 -3.95 13.67
C SER A 149 -31.45 -4.36 13.89
N THR A 150 -31.15 -5.66 13.86
CA THR A 150 -29.79 -6.19 14.02
C THR A 150 -29.27 -6.72 12.68
N ARG A 151 -28.08 -6.26 12.26
CA ARG A 151 -27.43 -6.75 11.05
C ARG A 151 -26.82 -8.13 11.32
N MET A 152 -27.28 -9.12 10.56
CA MET A 152 -26.81 -10.50 10.60
C MET A 152 -26.05 -10.86 9.32
N TYR A 153 -25.07 -11.75 9.43
CA TYR A 153 -24.19 -12.19 8.35
C TYR A 153 -24.42 -13.68 8.07
N PHE A 154 -24.53 -14.04 6.79
CA PHE A 154 -24.75 -15.41 6.33
C PHE A 154 -23.78 -15.77 5.22
N ILE A 155 -23.35 -17.02 5.15
CA ILE A 155 -22.55 -17.52 4.03
C ILE A 155 -23.46 -17.80 2.82
N ASN A 156 -23.02 -17.38 1.63
CA ASN A 156 -23.70 -17.79 0.40
C ASN A 156 -23.25 -19.21 0.06
N GLU A 157 -24.11 -20.21 0.29
CA GLU A 157 -23.81 -21.62 -0.04
C GLU A 157 -23.75 -21.94 -1.53
N SER A 158 -23.97 -20.96 -2.42
CA SER A 158 -23.83 -21.14 -3.87
C SER A 158 -22.52 -20.55 -4.39
N PRO A 159 -21.49 -21.34 -4.71
CA PRO A 159 -20.59 -21.01 -5.80
C PRO A 159 -21.34 -21.30 -7.11
N GLN A 160 -22.42 -20.57 -7.38
CA GLN A 160 -22.88 -20.44 -8.76
C GLN A 160 -21.80 -19.61 -9.45
N VAL A 161 -20.88 -20.32 -10.11
CA VAL A 161 -20.07 -19.82 -11.21
C VAL A 161 -21.05 -19.44 -12.31
N GLY A 162 -21.73 -18.31 -12.13
CA GLY A 162 -22.89 -17.93 -12.89
C GLY A 162 -23.01 -16.42 -12.82
N PHE A 163 -22.29 -15.76 -13.72
CA PHE A 163 -22.83 -14.67 -14.54
C PHE A 163 -24.11 -14.02 -13.98
N TRP A 164 -23.95 -13.12 -13.01
CA TRP A 164 -24.90 -12.02 -12.85
C TRP A 164 -24.18 -10.78 -13.37
N GLN A 165 -24.21 -10.61 -14.70
CA GLN A 165 -24.14 -9.28 -15.28
C GLN A 165 -25.56 -8.70 -15.19
N PRO A 166 -25.81 -7.67 -14.37
CA PRO A 166 -26.83 -6.71 -14.74
C PRO A 166 -26.29 -5.96 -15.95
N GLU A 167 -26.89 -6.20 -17.12
CA GLU A 167 -26.74 -5.38 -18.32
C GLU A 167 -26.89 -3.90 -17.93
N GLY A 168 -25.78 -3.14 -17.95
CA GLY A 168 -25.81 -1.67 -17.83
C GLY A 168 -24.92 -1.01 -16.76
N GLY A 169 -24.13 -1.74 -15.98
CA GLY A 169 -23.19 -1.11 -15.03
C GLY A 169 -21.87 -0.64 -15.69
N PRO A 170 -21.31 0.55 -15.35
CA PRO A 170 -20.01 0.97 -15.85
C PRO A 170 -18.94 -0.02 -15.40
N ARG A 171 -18.23 -0.62 -16.36
CA ARG A 171 -17.14 -1.58 -16.10
C ARG A 171 -16.03 -0.89 -15.30
N ILE A 172 -15.98 -1.15 -14.00
CA ILE A 172 -14.88 -0.70 -13.15
C ILE A 172 -13.60 -1.41 -13.62
N PRO A 173 -12.52 -0.67 -13.97
CA PRO A 173 -11.28 -1.27 -14.43
C PRO A 173 -10.70 -2.22 -13.37
N ARG A 174 -10.23 -3.39 -13.81
CA ARG A 174 -9.55 -4.35 -12.94
C ARG A 174 -8.33 -3.69 -12.29
N ARG A 175 -8.18 -3.91 -10.98
CA ARG A 175 -7.06 -3.38 -10.18
C ARG A 175 -5.72 -3.86 -10.72
N LYS A 176 -4.73 -2.96 -10.72
CA LYS A 176 -3.33 -3.32 -10.99
C LYS A 176 -2.79 -4.08 -9.78
N PRO A 177 -2.05 -5.19 -9.98
CA PRO A 177 -1.57 -6.05 -8.90
C PRO A 177 -0.58 -5.36 -7.94
N ASP A 178 -0.04 -4.21 -8.31
CA ASP A 178 0.96 -3.47 -7.53
C ASP A 178 0.37 -2.51 -6.47
N VAL A 179 -0.96 -2.48 -6.28
CA VAL A 179 -1.61 -1.58 -5.32
C VAL A 179 -2.03 -2.35 -4.07
N PRO A 180 -1.44 -2.06 -2.89
CA PRO A 180 -1.79 -2.73 -1.63
C PRO A 180 -3.28 -2.61 -1.29
N SER A 181 -3.85 -3.68 -0.74
CA SER A 181 -5.31 -3.81 -0.52
C SER A 181 -5.86 -2.96 0.64
N SER A 182 -5.02 -2.40 1.52
CA SER A 182 -5.48 -1.66 2.69
C SER A 182 -4.93 -0.22 2.75
N PHE A 183 -5.80 0.68 3.20
CA PHE A 183 -5.48 2.10 3.42
C PHE A 183 -4.47 2.28 4.58
N SER A 184 -4.38 1.31 5.50
CA SER A 184 -3.41 1.29 6.59
C SER A 184 -1.96 1.20 6.09
N ALA A 185 -1.74 0.63 4.91
CA ALA A 185 -0.41 0.58 4.28
C ALA A 185 0.07 1.96 3.73
N LEU A 186 -0.80 2.97 3.71
CA LEU A 186 -0.52 4.34 3.23
C LEU A 186 -0.28 5.34 4.36
N GLN A 187 -0.32 4.93 5.64
CA GLN A 187 -0.20 5.84 6.79
C GLN A 187 1.11 6.66 6.81
N GLY A 188 2.18 6.17 6.18
CA GLY A 188 3.45 6.90 6.07
C GLY A 188 3.56 7.89 4.91
N LEU A 189 2.52 8.02 4.06
CA LEU A 189 2.54 8.85 2.85
C LEU A 189 1.67 10.13 2.96
N MET A 190 0.98 10.32 4.08
CA MET A 190 0.19 11.53 4.34
C MET A 190 1.10 12.68 4.79
N PRO A 191 1.17 13.80 4.05
CA PRO A 191 1.89 14.99 4.51
C PRO A 191 1.25 15.48 5.82
N GLY A 192 2.00 15.45 6.93
CA GLY A 192 1.58 16.05 8.20
C GLY A 192 1.73 15.21 9.47
N LYS A 193 2.17 13.94 9.40
CA LYS A 193 2.52 13.17 10.62
C LYS A 193 3.95 12.65 10.56
N LYS A 194 4.80 13.19 11.44
CA LYS A 194 6.13 12.63 11.74
C LYS A 194 5.93 11.35 12.56
N PRO A 195 6.64 10.25 12.29
CA PRO A 195 6.69 9.12 13.21
C PRO A 195 7.57 9.50 14.42
N GLU A 196 7.02 9.26 15.61
CA GLU A 196 7.63 9.33 16.95
C GLU A 196 8.74 10.36 17.22
N GLY A 197 8.38 11.38 18.01
CA GLY A 197 9.33 12.30 18.64
C GLY A 197 8.62 13.54 19.15
N GLU A 198 8.16 13.47 20.40
CA GLU A 198 7.84 14.57 21.34
C GLU A 198 6.74 15.60 20.91
N PRO A 199 5.67 15.78 21.71
CA PRO A 199 4.75 16.89 21.49
C PRO A 199 5.38 18.20 21.97
N GLU A 200 5.94 19.00 21.06
CA GLU A 200 6.20 20.41 21.34
C GLU A 200 4.87 21.08 21.73
N LYS A 201 4.78 21.50 22.99
CA LYS A 201 3.71 22.38 23.47
C LYS A 201 3.73 23.66 22.64
N ILE A 202 2.78 23.77 21.73
CA ILE A 202 2.49 25.00 21.00
C ILE A 202 2.16 26.07 22.06
N GLY A 203 3.03 27.07 22.15
CA GLY A 203 2.88 28.22 23.02
C GLY A 203 1.57 28.95 22.73
N GLY A 204 0.92 29.39 23.81
CA GLY A 204 -0.38 30.04 23.79
C GLY A 204 -0.45 31.19 22.79
N TRP A 205 -1.56 31.24 22.07
CA TRP A 205 -1.97 32.40 21.29
C TRP A 205 -2.24 33.54 22.28
N VAL A 206 -1.37 34.56 22.28
CA VAL A 206 -1.68 35.83 22.92
C VAL A 206 -2.51 36.63 21.92
N ALA A 207 -3.77 36.83 22.25
CA ALA A 207 -4.59 37.85 21.61
C ALA A 207 -4.15 39.22 22.14
N ALA A 208 -3.74 40.11 21.24
CA ALA A 208 -3.65 41.54 21.43
C ALA A 208 -4.02 42.22 20.12
#